data_AF-A0A7W0D2T7-F1
#
_entry.id   AF-A0A7W0D2T7-F1
#
_cell.length_a   1.000
_cell.length_b   1.000
_cell.length_c   1.000
_cell.angle_alpha   90.00
_cell.angle_beta   90.00
_cell.angle_gamma   90.00
#
_symmetry.space_group_name_H-M   'P 1'
#
loop_
_entity.id
_entity.type
_entity.pdbx_description
1 polymer ?
#
loop_
_entity_poly.entity_id
_entity_poly.type
_entity_poly.pdbx_seq_one_letter_code
_entity_poly.pdbx_strand_id
1 'polypeptide(L)' 'MGLVDGYLGGAIRVVEQVVPDMVEKGEGSLLFTTGLSAMYPMPILGHIGIVLPALRTYILNL' A
#
# COMPACT_ATOMS: atom_id res chain seq x y z
N MET A 1 5.01 -6.42 15.86
CA MET A 1 4.32 -6.33 14.55
C MET A 1 5.32 -5.75 13.56
N GLY A 2 5.64 -6.45 12.47
CA GLY A 2 6.70 -6.06 11.56
C GLY A 2 6.30 -4.89 10.64
N LEU A 3 7.28 -4.22 10.04
CA LEU A 3 7.05 -3.14 9.06
C LEU A 3 6.21 -3.63 7.87
N VAL A 4 6.47 -4.85 7.39
CA VAL A 4 5.70 -5.46 6.29
C VAL A 4 4.24 -5.66 6.69
N ASP A 5 3.98 -6.22 7.87
CA ASP A 5 2.63 -6.47 8.36
C ASP A 5 1.84 -5.16 8.54
N GLY A 6 2.50 -4.14 9.09
CA GLY A 6 1.87 -2.85 9.36
C GLY A 6 1.52 -2.05 8.10
N TYR A 7 2.46 -1.92 7.16
CA TYR A 7 2.28 -1.09 5.97
C TYR A 7 1.61 -1.84 4.82
N LEU A 8 2.06 -3.07 4.52
CA LEU A 8 1.57 -3.83 3.37
C LEU A 8 0.41 -4.74 3.77
N GLY A 9 0.56 -5.51 4.85
CA GLY A 9 -0.49 -6.41 5.34
C GLY A 9 -1.78 -5.66 5.69
N GLY A 10 -1.66 -4.53 6.38
CA GLY A 10 -2.78 -3.64 6.68
C GLY A 10 -3.48 -3.11 5.43
N ALA A 11 -2.73 -2.63 4.44
CA ALA A 11 -3.28 -2.14 3.18
C ALA A 11 -4.03 -3.24 2.41
N ILE A 12 -3.46 -4.44 2.31
CA ILE A 12 -4.10 -5.60 1.66
C ILE A 12 -5.41 -5.96 2.37
N ARG A 13 -5.41 -6.03 3.70
CA ARG A 13 -6.60 -6.36 4.48
C ARG A 13 -7.71 -5.32 4.25
N VAL A 14 -7.39 -4.03 4.18
CA VAL A 14 -8.39 -2.98 3.87
C VAL A 14 -8.95 -3.18 2.46
N VAL A 15 -8.10 -3.37 1.45
CA VAL A 15 -8.50 -3.61 0.06
C VAL A 15 -9.45 -4.81 -0.04
N GLU A 16 -9.06 -5.95 0.53
CA GLU A 16 -9.86 -7.17 0.53
C GLU A 16 -11.23 -7.01 1.20
N GLN A 17 -11.36 -6.05 2.13
CA GLN A 17 -12.61 -5.80 2.83
C GLN A 17 -13.54 -4.85 2.09
N VAL A 18 -13.02 -3.82 1.39
CA VAL A 18 -13.85 -2.74 0.86
C VAL A 18 -14.03 -2.76 -0.66
N VAL A 19 -13.06 -3.31 -1.41
CA VAL A 19 -13.11 -3.29 -2.88
C VAL A 19 -14.27 -4.11 -3.45
N PRO A 20 -14.62 -5.31 -2.94
CA PRO A 20 -15.76 -6.05 -3.46
C PRO A 20 -17.06 -5.23 -3.44
N ASP A 21 -17.36 -4.57 -2.32
CA ASP A 21 -18.52 -3.68 -2.17
C ASP A 21 -18.47 -2.47 -3.10
N MET A 22 -17.29 -1.85 -3.29
CA MET A 22 -17.11 -0.72 -4.21
C MET A 22 -17.37 -1.14 -5.66
N VAL A 23 -16.92 -2.34 -6.03
CA VAL A 23 -17.17 -2.93 -7.36
C VAL A 23 -18.65 -3.23 -7.56
N GLU A 24 -19.33 -3.81 -6.56
CA GLU A 24 -20.77 -4.08 -6.63
C GLU A 24 -21.59 -2.79 -6.80
N LYS A 25 -21.22 -1.73 -6.08
CA LYS A 25 -21.87 -0.41 -6.17
C LYS A 25 -21.51 0.36 -7.46
N GLY A 26 -20.42 -0.03 -8.13
CA GLY A 26 -19.88 0.70 -9.27
C GLY A 26 -19.26 2.05 -8.91
N GLU A 27 -19.05 2.33 -7.62
CA GLU A 27 -18.46 3.58 -7.12
C GLU A 27 -17.58 3.34 -5.89
N GLY A 28 -16.50 4.12 -5.78
CA GLY A 28 -15.58 4.03 -4.65
C GLY A 28 -14.23 4.68 -4.95
N SER A 29 -13.49 5.01 -3.89
CA SER A 29 -12.12 5.49 -4.02
C SER A 29 -11.30 5.04 -2.82
N LEU A 30 -10.01 4.84 -3.04
CA LEU A 30 -9.04 4.49 -2.02
C LEU A 30 -7.90 5.51 -2.04
N LEU A 31 -7.55 6.01 -0.85
CA LEU A 31 -6.40 6.89 -0.66
C LEU A 31 -5.39 6.20 0.25
N PHE A 32 -4.20 5.95 -0.28
CA PHE A 32 -3.08 5.39 0.46
C PHE A 32 -2.02 6.46 0.69
N THR A 33 -1.65 6.65 1.96
CA THR A 33 -0.50 7.49 2.29
C THR A 33 0.79 6.69 2.11
N THR A 34 1.76 7.28 1.43
CA THR A 34 3.09 6.68 1.20
C THR A 34 4.18 7.71 1.52
N GLY A 35 5.44 7.40 1.19
CA GLY A 35 6.57 8.29 1.40
C GLY A 35 7.43 8.44 0.16
N LEU A 36 8.31 9.45 0.13
CA LEU A 36 9.21 9.74 -0.98
C LEU A 36 10.02 8.52 -1.44
N SER A 37 10.36 7.63 -0.49
CA SER A 37 11.11 6.41 -0.76
C SER A 37 10.36 5.39 -1.63
N ALA A 38 9.05 5.56 -1.85
CA ALA A 38 8.28 4.76 -2.79
C ALA A 38 8.64 5.04 -4.26
N MET A 39 9.23 6.20 -4.56
CA MET A 39 9.65 6.61 -5.90
C MET A 39 11.17 6.65 -6.05
N TYR A 40 11.88 7.13 -5.02
CA TYR A 40 13.34 7.28 -5.05
C TYR A 40 13.97 6.49 -3.92
N PRO A 41 14.92 5.57 -4.17
CA PRO A 41 15.64 4.89 -3.10
C PRO A 41 16.29 5.91 -2.15
N MET A 42 16.00 5.79 -0.85
CA MET A 42 16.57 6.64 0.18
C MET A 42 17.52 5.79 1.05
N PRO A 43 18.85 5.84 0.87
CA PRO A 43 19.79 4.98 1.59
C PRO A 43 19.66 5.08 3.12
N ILE A 44 19.35 6.28 3.63
CA ILE A 44 19.11 6.53 5.06
C ILE A 44 17.90 5.78 5.62
N LEU A 45 16.98 5.36 4.76
CA LEU A 45 15.80 4.57 5.10
C LEU A 45 15.93 3.11 4.68
N GLY A 46 17.13 2.57 4.43
CA GLY A 46 17.33 1.23 3.84
C GLY A 46 16.52 0.09 4.48
N HIS A 47 16.19 0.19 5.77
CA HIS A 47 15.32 -0.75 6.51
C HIS A 47 13.82 -0.64 6.19
N ILE A 48 13.32 0.52 5.78
CA ILE A 48 11.91 0.78 5.41
C ILE A 48 11.75 0.96 3.88
N GLY A 49 12.85 1.27 3.20
CA GLY A 49 12.91 1.71 1.82
C GLY A 49 12.39 0.71 0.80
N ILE A 50 12.27 -0.58 1.15
CA ILE A 50 11.68 -1.61 0.28
C ILE A 50 10.16 -1.76 0.45
N VAL A 51 9.62 -1.44 1.64
CA VAL A 51 8.21 -1.68 1.96
C VAL A 51 7.29 -0.70 1.22
N LEU A 52 7.68 0.58 1.14
CA LEU A 52 6.85 1.59 0.47
C LEU A 52 6.82 1.46 -1.07
N PRO A 53 7.92 1.13 -1.77
CA PRO A 53 7.86 0.72 -3.18
C PRO A 53 7.02 -0.54 -3.40
N ALA A 54 7.11 -1.54 -2.51
CA ALA A 54 6.28 -2.73 -2.62
C ALA A 54 4.78 -2.39 -2.51
N LEU A 55 4.40 -1.54 -1.54
CA LEU A 55 3.05 -1.02 -1.41
C LEU A 55 2.59 -0.25 -2.67
N ARG A 56 3.45 0.62 -3.22
CA ARG A 56 3.16 1.34 -4.48
C ARG A 56 2.90 0.38 -5.64
N THR A 57 3.74 -0.65 -5.81
CA THR A 57 3.56 -1.66 -6.86
C THR A 57 2.27 -2.43 -6.68
N TYR A 58 1.92 -2.82 -5.45
CA TYR A 58 0.64 -3.46 -5.17
C TYR A 58 -0.55 -2.57 -5.57
N ILE A 59 -0.57 -1.30 -5.15
CA ILE A 59 -1.65 -0.35 -5.48
C ILE A 59 -1.79 -0.12 -6.99
N LEU A 60 -0.67 -0.09 -7.74
CA LEU A 60 -0.70 0.10 -9.19
C LEU A 60 -1.18 -1.11 -9.98
N ASN A 61 -1.24 -2.30 -9.36
CA ASN A 61 -1.76 -3.53 -9.97
C ASN A 61 -3.14 -3.92 -9.44
N LEU A 62 -3.73 -3.10 -8.56
CA LEU A 62 -5.09 -3.28 -8.05
C LEU A 62 -6.10 -2.80 -9.09
#